data_AF-A0A2N1MUB8-F1
#
_entry.id   AF-A0A2N1MUB8-F1
#
_cell.length_a   1.000
_cell.length_b   1.000
_cell.length_c   1.000
_cell.angle_alpha   90.00
_cell.angle_beta   90.00
_cell.angle_gamma   90.00
#
_symmetry.space_group_name_H-M   'P 1'
#
loop_
_entity.id
_entity.type
_entity.pdbx_description
1 polymer ?
#
loop_
_entity_poly.entity_id
_entity_poly.type
_entity_poly.pdbx_seq_one_letter_code
_entity_poly.pdbx_strand_id
1 'polypeptide(L)'
;KRTRGERSHGRKNKERERERERERDRDRDRDRQYGHQDANLILYDEEEEQRRQAKRKLKWKWRESQWQHREETVATNREREAERDLDIRENKFEIGRKLAEWDDAERGQEEYYKDSDNEDDENKTEERKKKIKELVATIPTDKEGLWNWNVKWEELDENILSKKLQPFVSKKNC
;
A
#
# COMPACT_ATOMS: atom_id res chain seq x y z
N LYS A 1 -57.36 74.17 -54.72
CA LYS A 1 -57.30 74.53 -53.28
C LYS A 1 -57.75 73.31 -52.47
N ARG A 2 -56.86 72.60 -51.75
CA ARG A 2 -57.27 71.48 -50.86
C ARG A 2 -58.11 72.02 -49.70
N THR A 3 -59.21 71.34 -49.37
CA THR A 3 -60.19 71.80 -48.39
C THR A 3 -59.65 71.64 -46.96
N ARG A 4 -60.18 72.42 -46.01
CA ARG A 4 -59.75 72.41 -44.60
C ARG A 4 -59.88 71.02 -43.95
N GLY A 5 -60.81 70.19 -44.44
CA GLY A 5 -61.01 68.80 -44.00
C GLY A 5 -59.89 67.84 -44.40
N GLU A 6 -59.33 67.97 -45.60
CA GLU A 6 -58.27 67.08 -46.11
C GLU A 6 -56.93 67.27 -45.36
N ARG A 7 -56.61 68.51 -44.97
CA ARG A 7 -55.41 68.79 -44.16
C ARG A 7 -55.51 68.25 -42.73
N SER A 8 -56.72 68.25 -42.16
CA SER A 8 -57.00 67.71 -40.82
C SER A 8 -56.91 66.18 -40.81
N HIS A 9 -57.51 65.52 -41.80
CA HIS A 9 -57.37 64.06 -41.98
C HIS A 9 -55.93 63.63 -42.26
N GLY A 10 -55.19 64.39 -43.09
CA GLY A 10 -53.77 64.11 -43.34
C GLY A 10 -52.89 64.21 -42.08
N ARG A 11 -53.17 65.17 -41.18
CA ARG A 11 -52.47 65.27 -39.88
C ARG A 11 -52.81 64.09 -38.96
N LYS A 12 -54.10 63.74 -38.82
CA LYS A 12 -54.52 62.58 -38.02
C LYS A 12 -53.93 61.27 -38.54
N ASN A 13 -53.86 61.09 -39.87
CA ASN A 13 -53.31 59.88 -40.45
C ASN A 13 -51.79 59.80 -40.23
N LYS A 14 -51.08 60.93 -40.35
CA LYS A 14 -49.64 61.01 -40.06
C LYS A 14 -49.32 60.78 -38.57
N GLU A 15 -50.18 61.24 -37.68
CA GLU A 15 -50.06 61.01 -36.24
C GLU A 15 -50.30 59.53 -35.88
N ARG A 16 -51.32 58.91 -36.50
CA ARG A 16 -51.60 57.47 -36.37
C ARG A 16 -50.46 56.58 -36.92
N GLU A 17 -49.85 56.96 -38.04
CA GLU A 17 -48.67 56.27 -38.58
C GLU A 17 -47.47 56.34 -37.62
N ARG A 18 -47.19 57.52 -37.05
CA ARG A 18 -46.13 57.69 -36.04
C ARG A 18 -46.39 56.91 -34.76
N GLU A 19 -47.65 56.79 -34.36
CA GLU A 19 -48.03 55.97 -33.21
C GLU A 19 -47.77 54.48 -33.45
N ARG A 20 -48.14 53.96 -34.63
CA ARG A 20 -47.83 52.59 -35.06
C ARG A 20 -46.33 52.34 -35.19
N GLU A 21 -45.55 53.33 -35.57
CA GLU A 21 -44.09 53.23 -35.64
C GLU A 21 -43.48 53.11 -34.24
N ARG A 22 -43.93 53.94 -33.28
CA ARG A 22 -43.52 53.84 -31.87
C ARG A 22 -43.93 52.53 -31.21
N GLU A 23 -45.05 51.96 -31.63
CA GLU A 23 -45.49 50.64 -31.17
C GLU A 23 -44.54 49.55 -31.68
N ARG A 24 -44.20 49.58 -32.98
CA ARG A 24 -43.21 48.67 -33.57
C ARG A 24 -41.80 48.81 -32.98
N ASP A 25 -41.41 50.01 -32.54
CA ASP A 25 -40.14 50.22 -31.83
C ASP A 25 -40.17 49.60 -30.43
N ARG A 26 -41.28 49.76 -29.69
CA ARG A 26 -41.47 49.12 -28.38
C ARG A 26 -41.47 47.60 -28.47
N ASP A 27 -42.06 47.03 -29.51
CA ASP A 27 -42.07 45.59 -29.71
C ASP A 27 -40.65 45.08 -30.03
N ARG A 28 -39.89 45.80 -30.88
CA ARG A 28 -38.48 45.47 -31.15
C ARG A 28 -37.60 45.52 -29.92
N ASP A 29 -37.78 46.52 -29.05
CA ASP A 29 -37.03 46.61 -27.79
C ASP A 29 -37.39 45.47 -26.83
N ARG A 30 -38.66 45.08 -26.78
CA ARG A 30 -39.13 43.96 -25.97
C ARG A 30 -38.57 42.63 -26.46
N ASP A 31 -38.56 42.39 -27.77
CA ASP A 31 -37.97 41.20 -28.38
C ASP A 31 -36.46 41.13 -28.13
N ARG A 32 -35.76 42.27 -28.21
CA ARG A 32 -34.33 42.36 -27.90
C ARG A 32 -34.06 42.03 -26.43
N GLN A 33 -34.89 42.53 -25.52
CA GLN A 33 -34.76 42.27 -24.08
C GLN A 33 -35.05 40.81 -23.75
N TYR A 34 -36.10 40.22 -24.33
CA TYR A 34 -36.46 38.82 -24.12
C TYR A 34 -35.40 37.88 -24.70
N GLY A 35 -34.92 38.14 -25.92
CA GLY A 35 -33.83 37.38 -26.53
C GLY A 35 -32.51 37.47 -25.76
N HIS A 36 -32.22 38.61 -25.11
CA HIS A 36 -31.05 38.74 -24.25
C HIS A 36 -31.18 37.95 -22.94
N GLN A 37 -32.37 37.83 -22.37
CA GLN A 37 -32.61 37.01 -21.18
C GLN A 37 -32.46 35.52 -21.50
N ASP A 38 -33.01 35.08 -22.63
CA ASP A 38 -32.94 33.70 -23.10
C ASP A 38 -31.48 33.30 -23.45
N ALA A 39 -30.76 34.19 -24.15
CA ALA A 39 -29.33 33.99 -24.43
C ALA A 39 -28.47 33.90 -23.15
N ASN A 40 -28.76 34.71 -22.13
CA ASN A 40 -28.07 34.61 -20.84
C ASN A 40 -28.37 33.26 -20.17
N LEU A 41 -29.62 32.80 -20.16
CA LEU A 41 -30.01 31.54 -19.53
C LEU A 41 -29.28 30.34 -20.18
N ILE A 42 -29.21 30.32 -21.52
CA ILE A 42 -28.50 29.28 -22.28
C ILE A 42 -27.00 29.27 -21.92
N LEU A 43 -26.37 30.45 -21.83
CA LEU A 43 -24.96 30.56 -21.46
C LEU A 43 -24.68 30.06 -20.04
N TYR A 44 -25.55 30.38 -19.07
CA TYR A 44 -25.43 29.88 -17.70
C TYR A 44 -25.59 28.36 -17.62
N ASP A 45 -26.57 27.80 -18.33
CA ASP A 45 -26.79 26.35 -18.39
C ASP A 45 -25.59 25.63 -19.05
N GLU A 46 -25.06 26.16 -20.16
CA GLU A 46 -23.87 25.62 -20.82
C GLU A 46 -22.62 25.69 -19.94
N GLU A 47 -22.38 26.80 -19.24
CA GLU A 47 -21.25 26.94 -18.31
C GLU A 47 -21.37 25.97 -17.13
N GLU A 48 -22.56 25.79 -16.59
CA GLU A 48 -22.81 24.86 -15.50
C GLU A 48 -22.64 23.40 -15.95
N GLU A 49 -23.13 23.06 -17.15
CA GLU A 49 -22.90 21.77 -17.82
C GLU A 49 -21.40 21.50 -18.00
N GLN A 50 -20.62 22.49 -18.44
CA GLN A 50 -19.17 22.38 -18.55
C GLN A 50 -18.50 22.13 -17.19
N ARG A 51 -18.93 22.81 -16.12
CA ARG A 51 -18.44 22.54 -14.75
C ARG A 51 -18.80 21.13 -14.30
N ARG A 52 -20.00 20.64 -14.60
CA ARG A 52 -20.42 19.26 -14.30
C ARG A 52 -19.57 18.25 -15.06
N GLN A 53 -19.31 18.49 -16.35
CA GLN A 53 -18.43 17.64 -17.16
C GLN A 53 -16.99 17.67 -16.65
N ALA A 54 -16.45 18.84 -16.29
CA ALA A 54 -15.12 18.97 -15.70
C ALA A 54 -15.00 18.20 -14.37
N LYS A 55 -16.00 18.33 -13.49
CA LYS A 55 -16.08 17.54 -12.25
C LYS A 55 -16.14 16.04 -12.53
N ARG A 56 -16.94 15.60 -13.51
CA ARG A 56 -17.01 14.18 -13.91
C ARG A 56 -15.66 13.70 -14.44
N LYS A 57 -14.99 14.47 -15.31
CA LYS A 57 -13.64 14.16 -15.82
C LYS A 57 -12.61 14.08 -14.71
N LEU A 58 -12.59 15.03 -13.78
CA LEU A 58 -11.69 15.02 -12.62
C LEU A 58 -11.96 13.82 -11.71
N LYS A 59 -13.24 13.51 -11.44
CA LYS A 59 -13.63 12.33 -10.66
C LYS A 59 -13.19 11.04 -11.32
N TRP A 60 -13.33 10.92 -12.64
CA TRP A 60 -12.86 9.76 -13.42
C TRP A 60 -11.34 9.63 -13.35
N LYS A 61 -10.59 10.71 -13.64
CA LYS A 61 -9.12 10.73 -13.54
C LYS A 61 -8.63 10.35 -12.14
N TRP A 62 -9.25 10.90 -11.09
CA TRP A 62 -8.90 10.56 -9.71
C TRP A 62 -9.14 9.07 -9.42
N ARG A 63 -10.27 8.51 -9.87
CA ARG A 63 -10.56 7.08 -9.72
C ARG A 63 -9.52 6.24 -10.46
N GLU A 64 -9.16 6.62 -11.68
CA GLU A 64 -8.17 5.93 -12.50
C GLU A 64 -6.77 5.96 -11.86
N SER A 65 -6.31 7.13 -11.37
CA SER A 65 -5.05 7.23 -10.64
C SER A 65 -5.05 6.44 -9.32
N GLN A 66 -6.18 6.38 -8.61
CA GLN A 66 -6.32 5.52 -7.41
C GLN A 66 -6.25 4.03 -7.77
N TRP A 67 -6.86 3.63 -8.89
CA TRP A 67 -6.77 2.26 -9.40
C TRP A 67 -5.34 1.92 -9.82
N GLN A 68 -4.65 2.82 -10.52
CA GLN A 68 -3.24 2.64 -10.90
C GLN A 68 -2.33 2.52 -9.68
N HIS A 69 -2.47 3.41 -8.68
CA HIS A 69 -1.69 3.31 -7.44
C HIS A 69 -1.98 1.99 -6.70
N ARG A 70 -3.24 1.53 -6.69
CA ARG A 70 -3.60 0.24 -6.09
C ARG A 70 -2.97 -0.92 -6.88
N GLU A 71 -3.04 -0.91 -8.20
CA GLU A 71 -2.38 -1.92 -9.03
C GLU A 71 -0.88 -1.91 -8.88
N GLU A 72 -0.24 -0.75 -8.83
CA GLU A 72 1.21 -0.62 -8.62
C GLU A 72 1.62 -1.19 -7.25
N THR A 73 0.85 -0.92 -6.20
CA THR A 73 1.09 -1.53 -4.88
C THR A 73 0.82 -3.04 -4.85
N VAL A 74 -0.11 -3.55 -5.66
CA VAL A 74 -0.40 -4.99 -5.78
C VAL A 74 0.65 -5.68 -6.65
N ALA A 75 1.13 -5.04 -7.72
CA ALA A 75 2.17 -5.54 -8.60
C ALA A 75 3.51 -5.64 -7.85
N THR A 76 3.91 -4.58 -7.15
CA THR A 76 5.12 -4.59 -6.32
C THR A 76 5.05 -5.60 -5.17
N ASN A 77 3.89 -5.78 -4.54
CA ASN A 77 3.70 -6.84 -3.55
C ASN A 77 3.70 -8.23 -4.17
N ARG A 78 3.10 -8.41 -5.35
CA ARG A 78 3.06 -9.69 -6.08
C ARG A 78 4.44 -10.10 -6.58
N GLU A 79 5.26 -9.16 -7.03
CA GLU A 79 6.68 -9.40 -7.37
C GLU A 79 7.46 -9.84 -6.12
N ARG A 80 7.32 -9.12 -5.01
CA ARG A 80 7.96 -9.48 -3.73
C ARG A 80 7.46 -10.82 -3.16
N GLU A 81 6.20 -11.19 -3.39
CA GLU A 81 5.67 -12.51 -3.03
C GLU A 81 6.18 -13.60 -3.95
N ALA A 82 6.28 -13.36 -5.26
CA ALA A 82 6.84 -14.31 -6.21
C ALA A 82 8.34 -14.58 -5.95
N GLU A 83 9.11 -13.55 -5.59
CA GLU A 83 10.52 -13.70 -5.17
C GLU A 83 10.64 -14.53 -3.91
N ARG A 84 9.80 -14.29 -2.89
CA ARG A 84 9.76 -15.08 -1.66
C ARG A 84 9.35 -16.53 -1.92
N ASP A 85 8.39 -16.77 -2.81
CA ASP A 85 7.97 -18.12 -3.19
C ASP A 85 9.05 -18.90 -3.96
N LEU A 86 9.87 -18.21 -4.77
CA LEU A 86 11.03 -18.80 -5.44
C LEU A 86 12.10 -19.17 -4.42
N ASP A 87 12.44 -18.26 -3.50
CA ASP A 87 13.41 -18.50 -2.43
C ASP A 87 12.97 -19.66 -1.51
N ILE A 88 11.69 -19.74 -1.15
CA ILE A 88 11.13 -20.86 -0.36
C ILE A 88 11.25 -22.19 -1.13
N ARG A 89 11.01 -22.19 -2.44
CA ARG A 89 11.06 -23.41 -3.27
C ARG A 89 12.50 -23.87 -3.48
N GLU A 90 13.41 -22.95 -3.73
CA GLU A 90 14.85 -23.22 -3.86
C GLU A 90 15.41 -23.71 -2.53
N ASN A 91 15.11 -23.04 -1.42
CA ASN A 91 15.51 -23.47 -0.08
C ASN A 91 14.92 -24.85 0.28
N LYS A 92 13.65 -25.12 -0.08
CA LYS A 92 13.06 -26.46 0.10
C LYS A 92 13.78 -27.54 -0.70
N PHE A 93 14.22 -27.23 -1.92
CA PHE A 93 14.98 -28.15 -2.75
C PHE A 93 16.40 -28.36 -2.21
N GLU A 94 17.06 -27.28 -1.75
CA GLU A 94 18.37 -27.30 -1.11
C GLU A 94 18.35 -28.14 0.18
N ILE A 95 17.34 -27.93 1.04
CA ILE A 95 17.11 -28.73 2.24
C ILE A 95 16.86 -30.20 1.88
N GLY A 96 16.05 -30.48 0.85
CA GLY A 96 15.78 -31.86 0.41
C GLY A 96 17.02 -32.55 -0.16
N ARG A 97 17.83 -31.85 -0.95
CA ARG A 97 19.11 -32.32 -1.48
C ARG A 97 20.10 -32.61 -0.36
N LYS A 98 20.21 -31.69 0.59
CA LYS A 98 21.05 -31.86 1.77
C LYS A 98 20.58 -33.05 2.59
N LEU A 99 19.28 -33.17 2.89
CA LEU A 99 18.73 -34.34 3.59
C LEU A 99 19.05 -35.66 2.86
N ALA A 100 18.88 -35.73 1.54
CA ALA A 100 19.21 -36.92 0.77
C ALA A 100 20.72 -37.27 0.85
N GLU A 101 21.59 -36.27 0.87
CA GLU A 101 23.03 -36.45 1.10
C GLU A 101 23.33 -37.00 2.51
N TRP A 102 22.60 -36.55 3.54
CA TRP A 102 22.70 -37.12 4.89
C TRP A 102 22.13 -38.55 4.95
N ASP A 103 20.99 -38.83 4.31
CA ASP A 103 20.38 -40.16 4.27
C ASP A 103 21.26 -41.18 3.52
N ASP A 104 21.94 -40.77 2.44
CA ASP A 104 22.88 -41.62 1.72
C ASP A 104 24.20 -41.81 2.48
N ALA A 105 24.67 -40.78 3.21
CA ALA A 105 25.80 -40.88 4.11
C ALA A 105 25.52 -41.78 5.32
N GLU A 106 24.30 -41.77 5.85
CA GLU A 106 23.82 -42.62 6.94
C GLU A 106 23.65 -44.07 6.46
N ARG A 107 23.08 -44.31 5.27
CA ARG A 107 22.99 -45.64 4.65
C ARG A 107 24.37 -46.25 4.36
N GLY A 108 25.34 -45.42 3.97
CA GLY A 108 26.74 -45.83 3.80
C GLY A 108 27.46 -46.12 5.12
N GLN A 109 27.04 -45.52 6.24
CA GLN A 109 27.52 -45.86 7.58
C GLN A 109 26.84 -47.12 8.14
N GLU A 110 25.57 -47.35 7.84
CA GLU A 110 24.80 -48.50 8.33
C GLU A 110 25.30 -49.85 7.76
N GLU A 111 25.87 -49.86 6.56
CA GLU A 111 26.56 -51.02 6.00
C GLU A 111 27.96 -51.26 6.60
N TYR A 112 28.55 -50.28 7.28
CA TYR A 112 29.88 -50.36 7.91
C TYR A 112 29.83 -50.64 9.43
N TYR A 113 28.72 -50.31 10.11
CA TYR A 113 28.55 -50.50 11.56
C TYR A 113 27.60 -51.65 11.95
N LYS A 114 27.21 -52.53 11.00
CA LYS A 114 26.33 -53.66 11.31
C LYS A 114 26.95 -54.73 12.23
N ASP A 115 28.25 -54.62 12.50
CA ASP A 115 29.01 -55.50 13.39
C ASP A 115 29.54 -54.80 14.66
N SER A 116 29.10 -53.57 14.99
CA SER A 116 29.57 -52.88 16.20
C SER A 116 28.42 -52.24 16.97
N ASP A 117 27.93 -53.01 17.95
CA ASP A 117 27.32 -52.61 19.24
C ASP A 117 27.10 -51.10 19.46
N ASN A 118 25.84 -50.69 19.64
CA ASN A 118 25.50 -49.33 20.12
C ASN A 118 24.35 -49.37 21.13
N GLU A 119 24.59 -49.99 22.29
CA GLU A 119 23.85 -49.70 23.53
C GLU A 119 24.43 -48.47 24.28
N ASP A 120 25.44 -47.79 23.71
CA ASP A 120 26.24 -46.77 24.42
C ASP A 120 25.84 -45.29 24.17
N ASP A 121 25.07 -44.98 23.12
CA ASP A 121 24.78 -43.57 22.77
C ASP A 121 23.63 -42.96 23.59
N GLU A 122 22.63 -43.74 24.00
CA GLU A 122 21.56 -43.27 24.88
C GLU A 122 22.10 -42.95 26.29
N ASN A 123 23.01 -43.78 26.83
CA ASN A 123 23.63 -43.55 28.14
C ASN A 123 24.45 -42.24 28.19
N LYS A 124 25.13 -41.89 27.09
CA LYS A 124 25.93 -40.66 26.98
C LYS A 124 25.08 -39.39 27.06
N THR A 125 23.86 -39.44 26.53
CA THR A 125 22.93 -38.29 26.58
C THR A 125 22.32 -38.10 27.98
N GLU A 126 21.96 -39.18 28.67
CA GLU A 126 21.42 -39.13 30.02
C GLU A 126 22.47 -38.72 31.06
N GLU A 127 23.71 -39.20 30.93
CA GLU A 127 24.81 -38.75 31.78
C GLU A 127 25.15 -37.27 31.58
N ARG A 128 25.12 -36.77 30.33
CA ARG A 128 25.30 -35.34 30.04
C ARG A 128 24.21 -34.50 30.68
N LYS A 129 22.94 -34.93 30.62
CA LYS A 129 21.82 -34.23 31.26
C LYS A 129 21.99 -34.20 32.78
N LYS A 130 22.44 -35.29 33.40
CA LYS A 130 22.74 -35.35 34.85
C LYS A 130 23.86 -34.38 35.22
N LYS A 131 24.96 -34.36 34.47
CA LYS A 131 26.08 -33.43 34.67
C LYS A 131 25.66 -31.97 34.51
N ILE A 132 24.81 -31.66 33.54
CA ILE A 132 24.27 -30.30 33.36
C ILE A 132 23.41 -29.90 34.57
N LYS A 133 22.54 -30.79 35.07
CA LYS A 133 21.71 -30.51 36.25
C LYS A 133 22.57 -30.27 37.50
N GLU A 134 23.63 -31.04 37.67
CA GLU A 134 24.60 -30.86 38.75
C GLU A 134 25.32 -29.51 38.63
N LEU A 135 25.78 -29.15 37.43
CA LEU A 135 26.39 -27.84 37.16
C LEU A 135 25.42 -26.67 37.34
N VAL A 136 24.13 -26.85 37.05
CA VAL A 136 23.13 -25.80 37.31
C VAL A 136 22.88 -25.64 38.80
N ALA A 137 22.90 -26.73 39.57
CA ALA A 137 22.74 -26.68 41.01
C ALA A 137 23.91 -26.00 41.74
N THR A 138 25.10 -25.94 41.13
CA THR A 138 26.24 -25.20 41.70
C THR A 138 26.17 -23.69 41.44
N ILE A 139 25.27 -23.21 40.58
CA ILE A 139 25.03 -21.78 40.35
C ILE A 139 24.22 -21.20 41.51
N PRO A 140 24.72 -20.20 42.24
CA PRO A 140 23.93 -19.51 43.26
C PRO A 140 22.70 -18.83 42.65
N THR A 141 21.53 -19.00 43.28
CA THR A 141 20.28 -18.35 42.86
C THR A 141 20.12 -16.93 43.40
N ASP A 142 20.86 -16.57 44.45
CA ASP A 142 20.81 -15.25 45.07
C ASP A 142 21.60 -14.23 44.26
N LYS A 143 21.03 -13.03 44.10
CA LYS A 143 21.65 -11.95 43.32
C LYS A 143 23.08 -11.67 43.79
N GLU A 144 23.29 -11.49 45.09
CA GLU A 144 24.60 -11.17 45.67
C GLU A 144 25.58 -12.34 45.55
N GLY A 145 25.12 -13.58 45.70
CA GLY A 145 25.92 -14.78 45.50
C GLY A 145 26.35 -14.97 44.05
N LEU A 146 25.49 -14.59 43.10
CA LEU A 146 25.79 -14.67 41.68
C LEU A 146 26.87 -13.67 41.26
N TRP A 147 26.83 -12.44 41.77
CA TRP A 147 27.86 -11.41 41.49
C TRP A 147 29.20 -11.70 42.17
N ASN A 148 29.18 -12.34 43.34
CA ASN A 148 30.39 -12.74 44.07
C ASN A 148 30.94 -14.10 43.60
N TRP A 149 30.34 -14.71 42.58
CA TRP A 149 30.80 -16.01 42.10
C TRP A 149 32.15 -15.87 41.39
N ASN A 150 33.14 -16.61 41.89
CA ASN A 150 34.47 -16.71 41.28
C ASN A 150 34.43 -17.45 39.93
N VAL A 151 34.29 -16.69 38.85
CA VAL A 151 34.36 -17.19 37.47
C VAL A 151 35.81 -17.46 37.09
N LYS A 152 36.09 -18.65 36.54
CA LYS A 152 37.42 -19.02 36.04
C LYS A 152 37.65 -18.43 34.64
N TRP A 153 38.16 -17.20 34.60
CA TRP A 153 38.43 -16.51 33.33
C TRP A 153 39.56 -17.15 32.51
N GLU A 154 40.43 -17.94 33.12
CA GLU A 154 41.55 -18.62 32.45
C GLU A 154 41.09 -19.73 31.50
N GLU A 155 39.91 -20.32 31.71
CA GLU A 155 39.32 -21.35 30.84
C GLU A 155 38.44 -20.73 29.74
N LEU A 156 38.39 -19.39 29.63
CA LEU A 156 37.50 -18.67 28.72
C LEU A 156 38.20 -18.34 27.40
N ASP A 157 38.08 -19.23 26.43
CA ASP A 157 38.69 -19.06 25.09
C ASP A 157 37.91 -18.08 24.19
N GLU A 158 38.62 -17.46 23.23
CA GLU A 158 38.03 -16.61 22.17
C GLU A 158 36.94 -17.31 21.35
N ASN A 159 37.05 -18.63 21.20
CA ASN A 159 36.06 -19.47 20.53
C ASN A 159 34.74 -19.55 21.33
N ILE A 160 34.81 -19.56 22.68
CA ILE A 160 33.62 -19.53 23.54
C ILE A 160 33.01 -18.13 23.53
N LEU A 161 33.86 -17.10 23.59
CA LEU A 161 33.43 -15.70 23.57
C LEU A 161 32.62 -15.37 22.30
N SER A 162 33.16 -15.74 21.13
CA SER A 162 32.52 -15.48 19.83
C SER A 162 31.28 -16.35 19.57
N LYS A 163 31.34 -17.66 19.85
CA LYS A 163 30.22 -18.57 19.53
C LYS A 163 29.09 -18.56 20.55
N LYS A 164 29.40 -18.32 21.82
CA LYS A 164 28.43 -18.52 22.92
C LYS A 164 28.12 -17.25 23.72
N LEU A 165 28.98 -16.23 23.77
CA LEU A 165 28.67 -15.00 24.54
C LEU A 165 28.16 -13.87 23.65
N GLN A 166 28.83 -13.59 22.52
CA GLN A 166 28.41 -12.55 21.57
C GLN A 166 26.94 -12.59 21.14
N PRO A 167 26.36 -13.74 20.70
CA PRO A 167 24.96 -13.75 20.24
C PRO A 167 23.97 -13.41 21.35
N PHE A 168 24.27 -13.68 22.61
CA PHE A 168 23.39 -13.36 23.73
C PHE A 168 23.47 -11.87 24.09
N VAL A 169 24.66 -11.28 24.07
CA VAL A 169 24.84 -9.85 24.34
C VAL A 169 24.18 -9.01 23.25
N SER A 170 24.40 -9.34 21.98
CA SER A 170 23.76 -8.65 20.85
C SER A 170 22.23 -8.74 20.89
N LYS A 171 21.67 -9.88 21.31
CA LYS A 171 20.22 -10.06 21.45
C LYS A 171 19.61 -9.31 22.65
N LYS A 172 20.41 -8.98 23.67
CA LYS A 172 19.94 -8.23 24.86
C LYS A 172 20.04 -6.71 24.69
N ASN A 173 20.85 -6.25 23.73
CA ASN A 173 21.10 -4.84 23.45
C ASN A 173 20.34 -4.30 22.22
N CYS A 174 19.61 -5.16 21.51
CA CYS A 174 18.62 -4.78 20.49
C CYS A 174 17.21 -4.76 21.11
#